data_AF-A0A9E0ZTP9-F1
#
_entry.id   AF-A0A9E0ZTP9-F1
#
_cell.length_a   1.000
_cell.length_b   1.000
_cell.length_c   1.000
_cell.angle_alpha   90.00
_cell.angle_beta   90.00
_cell.angle_gamma   90.00
#
_symmetry.space_group_name_H-M   'P 1'
#
loop_
_entity.id
_entity.type
_entity.pdbx_description
1 polymer ?
#
loop_
_entity_poly.entity_id
_entity_poly.type
_entity_poly.pdbx_seq_one_letter_code
_entity_poly.pdbx_strand_id
1 'polypeptide(L)'
;MVERITGANGSGKTSLMIKRTEEVLKNSDGTVVFIDSSDSLNYILPKGVRLINAKDFGIHGAKTLYGFISGLCAGNYDITDIFIDTTLKIIWNKTTDMDDFTSLLFELSKTTGVNFHIAYCDNYSPELVHENY
;
A
#
# COMPACT_ATOMS: atom_id res chain seq x y z
N MET A 1 -5.83 -10.04 -4.91
CA MET A 1 -6.85 -9.09 -4.40
C MET A 1 -6.22 -7.70 -4.29
N VAL A 2 -7.04 -6.65 -4.46
CA VAL A 2 -6.69 -5.28 -4.03
C VAL A 2 -7.72 -4.77 -3.02
N GLU A 3 -7.25 -4.41 -1.83
CA GLU A 3 -8.03 -3.78 -0.76
C GLU A 3 -7.78 -2.26 -0.79
N ARG A 4 -8.86 -1.46 -0.78
CA ARG A 4 -8.81 0.00 -0.69
C ARG A 4 -9.36 0.48 0.63
N ILE A 5 -8.61 1.35 1.30
CA ILE A 5 -8.99 2.04 2.53
C ILE A 5 -8.99 3.55 2.25
N THR A 6 -10.17 4.14 2.16
CA THR A 6 -10.35 5.57 1.85
C THR A 6 -11.05 6.30 2.98
N GLY A 7 -10.97 7.63 2.97
CA GLY A 7 -11.59 8.50 3.96
C GLY A 7 -10.84 9.81 4.13
N ALA A 8 -11.45 10.80 4.78
CA ALA A 8 -10.84 12.11 5.02
C ALA A 8 -9.57 12.05 5.90
N ASN A 9 -8.75 13.11 5.86
CA ASN A 9 -7.60 13.22 6.76
C ASN A 9 -8.04 13.14 8.24
N GLY A 10 -7.34 12.33 9.05
CA GLY A 10 -7.70 12.10 10.45
C GLY A 10 -8.76 11.02 10.67
N SER A 11 -9.32 10.39 9.64
CA SER A 11 -10.35 9.34 9.79
C SER A 11 -9.85 8.01 10.38
N GLY A 12 -8.54 7.86 10.61
CA GLY A 12 -7.96 6.64 11.21
C GLY A 12 -7.41 5.60 10.22
N LYS A 13 -7.26 5.94 8.93
CA LYS A 13 -6.74 5.03 7.88
C LYS A 13 -5.43 4.34 8.25
N THR A 14 -4.41 5.10 8.67
CA THR A 14 -3.11 4.54 9.04
C THR A 14 -3.21 3.57 10.21
N SER A 15 -4.01 3.91 11.24
CA SER A 15 -4.26 3.01 12.37
C SER A 15 -4.93 1.71 11.94
N LEU A 16 -5.87 1.79 10.98
CA LEU A 16 -6.51 0.61 10.39
C LEU A 16 -5.51 -0.23 9.58
N MET A 17 -4.68 0.41 8.75
CA MET A 17 -3.61 -0.25 7.98
C MET A 17 -2.64 -1.02 8.89
N ILE A 18 -2.23 -0.43 10.01
CA ILE A 18 -1.34 -1.09 10.99
C ILE A 18 -2.03 -2.32 11.58
N LYS A 19 -3.28 -2.18 12.05
CA LYS A 19 -4.05 -3.31 12.60
C LYS A 19 -4.22 -4.42 11.56
N ARG A 20 -4.49 -4.05 10.30
CA ARG A 20 -4.62 -5.01 9.20
C ARG A 20 -3.32 -5.74 8.92
N THR A 21 -2.22 -5.01 8.94
CA THR A 21 -0.87 -5.57 8.77
C THR A 21 -0.56 -6.57 9.88
N GLU A 22 -0.92 -6.29 11.14
CA GLU A 22 -0.77 -7.25 12.25
C GLU A 22 -1.57 -8.53 12.06
N GLU A 23 -2.82 -8.42 11.60
CA GLU A 23 -3.69 -9.56 11.31
C GLU A 23 -3.12 -10.42 10.18
N VAL A 24 -2.68 -9.78 9.09
CA VAL A 24 -2.07 -10.47 7.95
C VAL A 24 -0.76 -11.13 8.35
N LEU A 25 0.12 -10.43 9.04
CA LEU A 25 1.42 -10.97 9.47
C LEU A 25 1.28 -12.22 10.35
N LYS A 26 0.24 -12.30 11.20
CA LYS A 26 0.00 -13.48 12.04
C LYS A 26 -0.39 -14.73 11.25
N ASN A 27 -0.95 -14.55 10.05
CA ASN A 27 -1.47 -15.63 9.21
C ASN A 27 -0.66 -15.81 7.92
N SER A 28 0.36 -14.98 7.70
CA SER A 28 1.22 -15.04 6.52
C SER A 28 2.34 -16.05 6.73
N ASP A 29 2.53 -16.90 5.73
CA ASP A 29 3.68 -17.82 5.64
C ASP A 29 4.86 -17.20 4.86
N GLY A 30 4.82 -15.88 4.58
CA GLY A 30 5.82 -15.19 3.77
C GLY A 30 6.16 -13.78 4.25
N THR A 31 6.60 -12.94 3.31
CA THR A 31 7.05 -11.58 3.57
C THR A 31 5.90 -10.59 3.42
N VAL A 32 5.63 -9.83 4.48
CA VAL A 32 4.73 -8.67 4.45
C VAL A 32 5.57 -7.39 4.31
N VAL A 33 5.28 -6.60 3.28
CA VAL A 33 5.95 -5.32 3.01
C VAL A 33 4.98 -4.18 3.30
N PHE A 34 5.48 -3.10 3.88
CA PHE A 34 4.75 -1.87 4.09
C PHE A 34 5.51 -0.72 3.44
N ILE A 35 4.85 0.01 2.55
CA ILE A 35 5.38 1.18 1.86
C ILE A 35 4.66 2.42 2.40
N ASP A 36 5.43 3.42 2.80
CA ASP A 36 4.89 4.73 3.21
C ASP A 36 5.80 5.86 2.72
N SER A 37 5.31 7.10 2.77
CA SER A 37 6.08 8.31 2.46
C SER A 37 6.35 9.19 3.69
N SER A 38 6.11 8.69 4.91
CA SER A 38 6.39 9.39 6.14
C SER A 38 7.39 8.65 7.02
N ASP A 39 8.13 9.41 7.83
CA ASP A 39 9.12 8.84 8.76
C ASP A 39 8.46 8.32 10.05
N SER A 40 7.12 8.37 10.13
CA SER A 40 6.36 8.20 11.38
C SER A 40 6.16 6.74 11.79
N LEU A 41 6.32 5.79 10.87
CA LEU A 41 5.90 4.40 11.08
C LEU A 41 7.00 3.45 11.55
N ASN A 42 8.27 3.86 11.53
CA ASN A 42 9.43 3.02 11.85
C ASN A 42 9.34 2.32 13.23
N TYR A 43 8.70 2.95 14.22
CA TYR A 43 8.59 2.42 15.59
C TYR A 43 7.22 1.82 15.92
N ILE A 44 6.29 1.85 14.97
CA ILE A 44 4.89 1.48 15.19
C ILE A 44 4.58 0.10 14.60
N LEU A 45 5.22 -0.25 13.47
CA LEU A 45 4.96 -1.52 12.80
C LEU A 45 5.50 -2.74 13.57
N PRO A 46 4.83 -3.90 13.48
CA PRO A 46 5.31 -5.15 14.07
C PRO A 46 6.68 -5.55 13.53
N LYS A 47 7.49 -6.21 14.38
CA LYS A 47 8.88 -6.61 14.08
C LYS A 47 9.09 -7.55 12.87
N GLY A 48 8.04 -8.08 12.25
CA GLY A 48 8.11 -8.91 11.05
C GLY A 48 7.79 -8.20 9.74
N VAL A 49 7.33 -6.94 9.79
CA VAL A 49 6.96 -6.17 8.61
C VAL A 49 8.19 -5.48 8.05
N ARG A 50 8.40 -5.60 6.73
CA ARG A 50 9.46 -4.86 6.03
C ARG A 50 8.94 -3.48 5.64
N LEU A 51 9.32 -2.46 6.40
CA LEU A 51 9.00 -1.07 6.07
C LEU A 51 9.95 -0.53 4.99
N ILE A 52 9.38 0.12 3.98
CA ILE A 52 10.08 0.85 2.93
C ILE A 52 9.54 2.28 2.93
N ASN A 53 10.42 3.25 3.16
CA ASN A 53 10.08 4.65 2.99
C ASN A 53 10.31 5.07 1.53
N ALA A 54 9.24 5.37 0.81
CA ALA A 54 9.29 5.75 -0.60
C ALA A 54 10.18 6.97 -0.86
N LYS A 55 10.26 7.92 0.10
CA LYS A 55 11.09 9.13 -0.03
C LYS A 55 12.58 8.83 -0.03
N ASP A 56 13.03 7.90 0.81
CA ASP A 56 14.45 7.55 0.95
C ASP A 56 15.04 7.01 -0.36
N PHE A 57 14.19 6.44 -1.22
CA PHE A 57 14.55 5.87 -2.51
C PHE A 57 14.10 6.72 -3.71
N GLY A 58 13.58 7.94 -3.48
CA GLY A 58 13.11 8.82 -4.55
C GLY A 58 11.93 8.26 -5.36
N ILE A 59 11.12 7.39 -4.75
CA ILE A 59 9.96 6.77 -5.40
C ILE A 59 8.82 7.79 -5.44
N HIS A 60 8.64 8.42 -6.61
CA HIS A 60 7.62 9.44 -6.83
C HIS A 60 6.91 9.24 -8.17
N GLY A 61 5.58 9.33 -8.14
CA GLY A 61 4.70 9.13 -9.30
C GLY A 61 4.27 7.68 -9.50
N ALA A 62 3.08 7.49 -10.08
CA ALA A 62 2.46 6.17 -10.27
C ALA A 62 3.33 5.17 -11.04
N LYS A 63 3.96 5.58 -12.15
CA LYS A 63 4.80 4.68 -12.96
C LYS A 63 6.02 4.20 -12.19
N THR A 64 6.67 5.09 -11.44
CA THR A 64 7.85 4.76 -10.62
C THR A 64 7.46 3.81 -9.49
N LEU A 65 6.36 4.11 -8.78
CA LEU A 65 5.86 3.25 -7.71
C LEU A 65 5.47 1.87 -8.25
N TYR A 66 4.74 1.80 -9.37
CA TYR A 66 4.37 0.54 -10.00
C TYR A 66 5.59 -0.28 -10.43
N GLY A 67 6.58 0.36 -11.06
CA GLY A 67 7.81 -0.30 -11.47
C GLY A 67 8.60 -0.85 -10.27
N PHE A 68 8.65 -0.09 -9.17
CA PHE A 68 9.27 -0.54 -7.93
C PHE A 68 8.56 -1.76 -7.33
N ILE A 69 7.23 -1.70 -7.20
CA ILE A 69 6.43 -2.82 -6.67
C ILE A 69 6.57 -4.07 -7.56
N SER A 70 6.49 -3.89 -8.88
CA SER A 70 6.70 -4.98 -9.84
C SER A 70 8.10 -5.60 -9.67
N GLY A 71 9.12 -4.77 -9.45
CA GLY A 71 10.48 -5.21 -9.15
C GLY A 71 10.61 -5.96 -7.83
N LEU A 72 9.90 -5.52 -6.76
CA LEU A 72 9.85 -6.25 -5.49
C LEU A 72 9.25 -7.64 -5.67
N CYS A 73 8.11 -7.74 -6.36
CA CYS A 73 7.47 -9.03 -6.65
C CYS A 73 8.35 -9.94 -7.50
N ALA A 74 9.03 -9.39 -8.52
CA ALA A 74 9.93 -10.17 -9.37
C ALA A 74 11.21 -10.62 -8.66
N GLY A 75 11.67 -9.84 -7.68
CA GLY A 75 12.89 -10.11 -6.91
C GLY A 75 12.69 -10.96 -5.65
N ASN A 76 11.45 -11.05 -5.14
CA ASN A 76 11.13 -11.82 -3.94
C ASN A 76 9.75 -12.49 -4.08
N TYR A 77 9.77 -13.77 -4.45
CA TYR A 77 8.57 -14.60 -4.59
C TYR A 77 7.93 -15.01 -3.26
N ASP A 78 8.60 -14.75 -2.12
CA ASP A 78 8.02 -15.02 -0.80
C ASP A 78 7.12 -13.87 -0.33
N ILE A 79 7.00 -12.76 -1.07
CA ILE A 79 6.07 -11.68 -0.71
C ILE A 79 4.64 -12.18 -0.82
N THR A 80 3.85 -12.02 0.24
CA THR A 80 2.42 -12.36 0.25
C THR A 80 1.55 -11.12 0.16
N ASP A 81 1.95 -10.04 0.84
CA ASP A 81 1.13 -8.84 0.99
C ASP A 81 2.00 -7.58 0.94
N ILE A 82 1.52 -6.58 0.20
CA ILE A 82 2.12 -5.25 0.14
C ILE A 82 1.08 -4.22 0.56
N PHE A 83 1.37 -3.54 1.67
CA PHE A 83 0.63 -2.38 2.16
C PHE A 83 1.26 -1.10 1.61
N ILE A 84 0.44 -0.16 1.17
CA ILE A 84 0.86 1.15 0.65
C ILE A 84 0.02 2.22 1.35
N ASP A 85 0.58 2.85 2.38
CA ASP A 85 -0.04 4.01 3.00
C ASP A 85 0.30 5.29 2.23
N THR A 86 -0.48 6.33 2.45
CA THR A 86 -0.34 7.65 1.84
C THR A 86 -0.20 7.59 0.32
N THR A 87 -0.85 6.62 -0.34
CA THR A 87 -0.66 6.28 -1.76
C THR A 87 -0.76 7.52 -2.65
N LEU A 88 -1.78 8.36 -2.43
CA LEU A 88 -1.93 9.63 -3.14
C LEU A 88 -0.70 10.53 -3.00
N LYS A 89 -0.09 10.67 -1.81
CA LYS A 89 1.12 11.51 -1.64
C LYS A 89 2.31 10.98 -2.45
N ILE A 90 2.41 9.66 -2.64
CA ILE A 90 3.48 9.05 -3.43
C ILE A 90 3.23 9.25 -4.93
N ILE A 91 2.00 9.00 -5.39
CA ILE A 91 1.69 8.99 -6.82
C ILE A 91 1.20 10.33 -7.37
N TRP A 92 0.89 11.30 -6.50
CA TRP A 92 0.22 12.54 -6.88
C TRP A 92 0.95 13.24 -8.02
N ASN A 93 0.25 13.33 -9.14
CA ASN A 93 0.51 14.27 -10.20
C ASN A 93 -0.86 14.67 -10.78
N LYS A 94 -0.94 15.76 -11.54
CA LYS A 94 -2.20 16.30 -12.09
C LYS A 94 -2.97 15.35 -13.02
N THR A 95 -2.40 14.19 -13.35
CA THR A 95 -2.86 13.32 -14.45
C THR A 95 -3.08 11.86 -14.04
N THR A 96 -2.80 11.47 -12.80
CA THR A 96 -2.90 10.07 -12.35
C THR A 96 -4.26 9.84 -11.72
N ASP A 97 -5.02 8.92 -12.31
CA ASP A 97 -6.24 8.38 -11.73
C ASP A 97 -5.90 7.25 -10.74
N MET A 98 -6.52 7.27 -9.55
CA MET A 98 -6.38 6.20 -8.56
C MET A 98 -6.99 4.89 -9.06
N ASP A 99 -8.04 4.95 -9.89
CA ASP A 99 -8.69 3.79 -10.49
C ASP A 99 -7.79 3.10 -11.50
N ASP A 100 -7.07 3.86 -12.33
CA ASP A 100 -6.07 3.32 -13.24
C ASP A 100 -4.93 2.65 -12.45
N PHE A 101 -4.42 3.31 -11.41
CA PHE A 101 -3.35 2.75 -10.58
C PHE A 101 -3.79 1.48 -9.85
N THR A 102 -5.02 1.45 -9.35
CA THR A 102 -5.58 0.26 -8.68
C THR A 102 -5.79 -0.87 -9.67
N SER A 103 -6.23 -0.57 -10.89
CA SER A 103 -6.35 -1.57 -11.96
C SER A 103 -5.00 -2.20 -12.29
N LEU A 104 -3.92 -1.41 -12.32
CA LEU A 104 -2.55 -1.93 -12.50
C LEU A 104 -2.13 -2.87 -11.36
N LEU A 105 -2.43 -2.53 -10.11
CA LEU A 105 -2.15 -3.39 -8.96
C LEU A 105 -2.98 -4.68 -9.00
N PHE A 106 -4.24 -4.60 -9.46
CA PHE A 106 -5.11 -5.76 -9.58
C PHE A 106 -4.59 -6.76 -10.61
N GLU A 107 -4.14 -6.29 -11.77
CA GLU A 107 -3.52 -7.17 -12.78
C GLU A 107 -2.18 -7.76 -12.29
N LEU A 108 -1.38 -6.97 -11.56
CA LEU A 108 -0.16 -7.48 -10.95
C LEU A 108 -0.46 -8.54 -9.87
N SER A 109 -1.54 -8.36 -9.11
CA SER A 109 -1.99 -9.30 -8.09
C SER A 109 -2.36 -10.65 -8.69
N LYS A 110 -3.11 -10.65 -9.81
CA LYS A 110 -3.43 -11.89 -10.55
C LYS A 110 -2.18 -12.59 -11.06
N THR A 111 -1.18 -11.82 -11.47
CA THR A 111 0.07 -12.36 -12.04
C THR A 111 0.98 -12.95 -10.98
N THR A 112 1.05 -12.33 -9.80
CA THR A 112 2.04 -12.64 -8.76
C THR A 112 1.47 -13.44 -7.58
N GLY A 113 0.15 -13.41 -7.39
CA GLY A 113 -0.51 -13.92 -6.19
C GLY A 113 -0.44 -12.99 -4.98
N VAL A 114 0.27 -11.86 -5.07
CA VAL A 114 0.43 -10.89 -3.99
C VAL A 114 -0.87 -10.12 -3.76
N ASN A 115 -1.27 -9.94 -2.50
CA ASN A 115 -2.37 -9.05 -2.14
C ASN A 115 -1.85 -7.62 -1.95
N PHE A 116 -2.61 -6.65 -2.46
CA PHE A 116 -2.28 -5.24 -2.29
C PHE A 116 -3.30 -4.57 -1.39
N HIS A 117 -2.81 -3.75 -0.47
CA HIS A 117 -3.63 -2.98 0.46
C HIS A 117 -3.23 -1.52 0.32
N ILE A 118 -4.11 -0.66 -0.19
CA ILE A 118 -3.80 0.74 -0.44
C ILE A 118 -4.67 1.65 0.41
N ALA A 119 -4.04 2.64 1.03
CA ALA A 119 -4.73 3.69 1.76
C ALA A 119 -4.45 5.06 1.13
N TYR A 120 -5.51 5.85 0.96
CA TYR A 120 -5.40 7.23 0.47
C TYR A 120 -6.53 8.12 0.97
N CYS A 121 -6.29 9.44 0.94
CA CYS A 121 -7.28 10.41 1.36
C CYS A 121 -8.34 10.59 0.27
N ASP A 122 -9.60 10.47 0.64
CA ASP A 122 -10.72 10.88 -0.21
C ASP A 122 -11.48 11.96 0.55
N ASN A 123 -11.51 13.17 -0.01
CA ASN A 123 -12.19 14.31 0.63
C ASN A 123 -13.71 14.28 0.42
N TYR A 124 -14.20 13.42 -0.49
CA TYR A 124 -15.63 13.23 -0.74
C TYR A 124 -16.23 12.16 0.16
N SER A 125 -15.39 11.27 0.69
CA SER A 125 -15.74 10.24 1.68
C SER A 125 -15.27 10.66 3.07
N PRO A 126 -16.13 11.28 3.91
CA PRO A 126 -15.71 11.76 5.23
C PRO A 126 -15.40 10.60 6.20
N GLU A 127 -16.06 9.47 6.03
CA GLU A 127 -15.90 8.27 6.85
C GLU A 127 -14.89 7.29 6.24
N LEU A 128 -14.46 6.30 7.04
CA LEU A 128 -13.65 5.19 6.54
C LEU A 128 -14.48 4.30 5.63
N VAL A 129 -14.03 4.14 4.39
CA VAL A 129 -14.62 3.23 3.40
C VAL A 129 -13.62 2.13 3.08
N HIS A 130 -14.13 0.91 2.93
CA HIS A 130 -13.35 -0.30 2.67
C HIS A 130 -13.92 -1.03 1.46
N GLU A 131 -13.10 -1.22 0.43
CA GLU A 131 -13.52 -1.85 -0.82
C GLU A 131 -12.52 -2.94 -1.21
N ASN A 132 -13.01 -4.05 -1.76
CA ASN A 132 -12.19 -5.18 -2.17
C ASN A 132 -12.44 -5.48 -3.66
N TYR A 133 -11.36 -5.61 -4.42
CA TYR A 133 -11.35 -5.92 -5.85
C TYR A 133 -10.61 -7.22 -6.14
#